data_AF-A0A7X7C033-F1
#
_entry.id   AF-A0A7X7C033-F1
#
_cell.length_a   1.000
_cell.length_b   1.000
_cell.length_c   1.000
_cell.angle_alpha   90.00
_cell.angle_beta   90.00
_cell.angle_gamma   90.00
#
_symmetry.space_group_name_H-M   'P 1'
#
loop_
_entity.id
_entity.type
_entity.pdbx_description
1 polymer ?
#
loop_
_entity_poly.entity_id
_entity_poly.type
_entity_poly.pdbx_seq_one_letter_code
_entity_poly.pdbx_strand_id
1 'polypeptide(L)'
;MNKLDKYLLKSFLGPLALVFFLVLFILVMQFLFTYIDELVGKGLSMGVILEFMGWGACTVLPMVMPLATLLAAIMTMGSLGEYNELLAVKSAGISLGRIMSPLIGVAMCIVIGAFFISNNLIPVAYKHIYALRDDIGRTKDEIRIPNGIFYDGIEGYTLRVDSQDEETGLLHNLMVYDHNNNNGNTSLILAESGKIQITDDKQFLIFDMFNGRTYDEDNRMTYRDTTLEQSIVSFDSQRIYISLEDYSFSRDEDADRFSDEVMSLGLSDLNTQRDSLLVVFNESYPSIFKRFVSELELTFYHQLDTSYKESKNLGVFNYDKVLKLIDEEGIDSPSRSRVYDVASAKATAAYTALETYNRDSYRYVNRTRRMLIEMCRKFSLSLACLLLFFIGAPLGAIIRKGGLGTPVIISILFFVVYWVVDTSGVKLAREGNMNEYLGAFISTLVLLPIGTFLTWKSTNDSAIFVMESYKLFFSKIGSAIAGFVKRLFNIFRKKKGRIDIVYMGTPEFAVGPLKALIENTNYHIAAVVTVPDKASGRRLQINESAVKKFAVKHDIPILQPEKLKDPEFIAKLNSFNPDLFIVVAFRMLPKEVWSLPRLGTFNLHASLLPQYRGAAPINWAIINGERQTG
;
A
#
# COMPACT_ATOMS: atom_id res chain seq x y z
N MET A 1 -12.48 -6.67 48.99
CA MET A 1 -11.51 -7.48 48.24
C MET A 1 -11.10 -8.67 49.07
N ASN A 2 -11.37 -9.87 48.59
CA ASN A 2 -10.98 -11.12 49.26
C ASN A 2 -9.47 -11.38 49.06
N LYS A 3 -8.89 -12.31 49.85
CA LYS A 3 -7.47 -12.70 49.70
C LYS A 3 -7.15 -13.22 48.27
N LEU A 4 -8.09 -13.94 47.67
CA LEU A 4 -8.00 -14.41 46.28
C LEU A 4 -7.94 -13.23 45.28
N ASP A 5 -8.76 -12.20 45.47
CA ASP A 5 -8.76 -11.02 44.57
C ASP A 5 -7.39 -10.31 44.62
N LYS A 6 -6.82 -10.14 45.83
CA LYS A 6 -5.48 -9.55 46.00
C LYS A 6 -4.39 -10.38 45.32
N TYR A 7 -4.48 -11.71 45.44
CA TYR A 7 -3.56 -12.63 44.80
C TYR A 7 -3.62 -12.51 43.27
N LEU A 8 -4.82 -12.57 42.69
CA LEU A 8 -5.04 -12.46 41.25
C LEU A 8 -4.55 -11.12 40.69
N LEU A 9 -4.82 -10.02 41.38
CA LEU A 9 -4.35 -8.70 40.98
C LEU A 9 -2.82 -8.60 41.01
N LYS A 10 -2.18 -9.13 42.05
CA LYS A 10 -0.71 -9.15 42.14
C LYS A 10 -0.09 -9.99 41.03
N SER A 11 -0.69 -11.14 40.71
CA SER A 11 -0.25 -12.02 39.62
C SER A 11 -0.47 -11.41 38.24
N PHE A 12 -1.41 -10.47 38.08
CA PHE A 12 -1.66 -9.77 36.81
C PHE A 12 -0.83 -8.50 36.61
N LEU A 13 -0.73 -7.65 37.65
CA LEU A 13 -0.06 -6.35 37.55
C LEU A 13 1.45 -6.46 37.31
N GLY A 14 2.10 -7.48 37.89
CA GLY A 14 3.53 -7.72 37.69
C GLY A 14 3.89 -8.00 36.22
N PRO A 15 3.32 -9.07 35.61
CA PRO A 15 3.49 -9.34 34.19
C PRO A 15 3.03 -8.19 33.29
N LEU A 16 1.93 -7.50 33.62
CA LEU A 16 1.46 -6.34 32.85
C LEU A 16 2.52 -5.24 32.77
N ALA A 17 3.10 -4.83 33.90
CA ALA A 17 4.12 -3.79 33.93
C ALA A 17 5.39 -4.22 33.18
N LEU A 18 5.86 -5.46 33.40
CA LEU A 18 7.04 -5.99 32.72
C LEU A 18 6.86 -6.00 31.20
N VAL A 19 5.74 -6.55 30.72
CA VAL A 19 5.45 -6.64 29.28
C VAL A 19 5.25 -5.24 28.69
N PHE A 20 4.56 -4.35 29.40
CA PHE A 20 4.35 -2.98 28.94
C PHE A 20 5.67 -2.28 28.65
N PHE A 21 6.62 -2.28 29.60
CA PHE A 21 7.92 -1.63 29.40
C PHE A 21 8.79 -2.35 28.35
N LEU A 22 8.75 -3.68 28.29
CA LEU A 22 9.49 -4.45 27.29
C LEU A 22 8.98 -4.14 25.87
N VAL A 23 7.68 -4.16 25.65
CA VAL A 23 7.07 -3.84 24.35
C VAL A 23 7.27 -2.37 24.00
N LEU A 24 7.11 -1.46 24.96
CA LEU A 24 7.37 -0.04 24.78
C LEU A 24 8.80 0.20 24.31
N PHE A 25 9.79 -0.43 24.96
CA PHE A 25 11.19 -0.33 24.56
C PHE A 25 11.42 -0.83 23.13
N ILE A 26 10.87 -1.99 22.76
CA ILE A 26 10.99 -2.54 21.40
C ILE A 26 10.40 -1.57 20.36
N LEU A 27 9.20 -1.03 20.61
CA LEU A 27 8.54 -0.11 19.66
C LEU A 27 9.22 1.26 19.60
N VAL A 28 9.78 1.75 20.70
CA VAL A 28 10.59 2.98 20.71
C VAL A 28 11.89 2.78 19.93
N MET A 29 12.52 1.62 20.04
CA MET A 29 13.71 1.30 19.23
C MET A 29 13.35 1.21 17.75
N GLN A 30 12.22 0.59 17.40
CA GLN A 30 11.72 0.61 16.02
C GLN A 30 11.46 2.04 15.51
N PHE A 31 10.89 2.90 16.36
CA PHE A 31 10.67 4.31 16.05
C PHE A 31 12.01 5.02 15.78
N LEU A 32 13.02 4.83 16.63
CA LEU A 32 14.36 5.38 16.43
C LEU A 32 14.95 4.96 15.07
N PHE A 33 14.88 3.68 14.71
CA PHE A 33 15.35 3.20 13.41
C PHE A 33 14.58 3.76 12.22
N THR A 34 13.30 4.12 12.41
CA THR A 34 12.49 4.72 11.34
C THR A 34 12.93 6.15 11.03
N TYR A 35 13.47 6.87 12.02
CA TYR A 35 13.88 8.27 11.90
C TYR A 35 15.41 8.46 12.02
N ILE A 36 16.19 7.38 11.97
CA ILE A 36 17.64 7.45 12.17
C ILE A 36 18.32 8.33 11.13
N ASP A 37 17.88 8.24 9.87
CA ASP A 37 18.39 9.04 8.75
C ASP A 37 18.06 10.53 8.92
N GLU A 38 16.98 10.87 9.63
CA GLU A 38 16.61 12.26 9.89
C GLU A 38 17.37 12.86 11.08
N LEU A 39 17.95 12.02 11.97
CA LEU A 39 18.59 12.42 13.22
C LEU A 39 20.13 12.38 13.15
N VAL A 40 20.69 11.42 12.43
CA VAL A 40 22.14 11.21 12.35
C VAL A 40 22.76 12.20 11.37
N GLY A 41 23.93 12.74 11.72
CA GLY A 41 24.68 13.64 10.84
C GLY A 41 24.30 15.11 10.89
N LYS A 42 23.31 15.49 11.72
CA LYS A 42 22.81 16.88 11.84
C LYS A 42 23.34 17.67 13.04
N GLY A 43 24.33 17.15 13.75
CA GLY A 43 24.93 17.83 14.91
C GLY A 43 23.96 18.07 16.09
N LEU A 44 22.87 17.30 16.18
CA LEU A 44 21.85 17.46 17.24
C LEU A 44 22.42 17.15 18.63
N SER A 45 22.01 17.93 19.63
CA SER A 45 22.34 17.63 21.02
C SER A 45 21.65 16.36 21.50
N MET A 46 22.29 15.60 22.40
CA MET A 46 21.70 14.39 22.99
C MET A 46 20.36 14.69 23.69
N GLY A 47 20.18 15.90 24.24
CA GLY A 47 18.93 16.34 24.86
C GLY A 47 17.77 16.39 23.86
N VAL A 48 17.98 16.93 22.66
CA VAL A 48 16.96 17.00 21.60
C VAL A 48 16.57 15.60 21.12
N ILE A 49 17.55 14.71 20.95
CA ILE A 49 17.28 13.31 20.57
C ILE A 49 16.44 12.61 21.65
N LEU A 50 16.78 12.78 22.93
CA LEU A 50 16.01 12.22 24.04
C LEU A 50 14.60 12.81 24.15
N GLU A 51 14.42 14.12 23.89
CA GLU A 51 13.11 14.77 23.84
C GLU A 51 12.26 14.20 22.70
N PHE A 52 12.83 14.08 21.49
CA PHE A 52 12.18 13.49 20.33
C PHE A 52 11.77 12.03 20.58
N MET A 53 12.67 11.22 21.17
CA MET A 53 12.37 9.84 21.55
C MET A 53 11.31 9.75 22.65
N GLY A 54 11.32 10.66 23.62
CA GLY A 54 10.34 10.73 24.70
C GLY A 54 8.92 10.99 24.19
N TRP A 55 8.76 11.97 23.30
CA TRP A 55 7.48 12.21 22.63
C TRP A 55 7.12 11.06 21.68
N GLY A 56 8.10 10.48 20.96
CA GLY A 56 7.92 9.29 20.15
C GLY A 56 7.34 8.11 20.94
N ALA A 57 7.84 7.88 22.16
CA ALA A 57 7.34 6.85 23.06
C ALA A 57 5.85 7.03 23.41
N CYS A 58 5.39 8.28 23.59
CA CYS A 58 3.98 8.57 23.82
C CYS A 58 3.10 8.19 22.63
N THR A 59 3.58 8.33 21.38
CA THR A 59 2.79 8.01 20.18
C THR A 59 2.56 6.52 19.97
N VAL A 60 3.48 5.66 20.45
CA VAL A 60 3.37 4.20 20.29
C VAL A 60 2.52 3.53 21.39
N LEU A 61 2.18 4.26 22.47
CA LEU A 61 1.39 3.75 23.60
C LEU A 61 0.09 3.01 23.21
N PRO A 62 -0.73 3.48 22.25
CA PRO A 62 -1.94 2.76 21.85
C PRO A 62 -1.69 1.37 21.28
N MET A 63 -0.49 1.13 20.75
CA MET A 63 -0.10 -0.18 20.24
C MET A 63 0.40 -1.08 21.37
N VAL A 64 1.11 -0.50 22.35
CA VAL A 64 1.65 -1.22 23.52
C VAL A 64 0.53 -1.74 24.42
N MET A 65 -0.50 -0.92 24.68
CA MET A 65 -1.52 -1.21 25.69
C MET A 65 -2.34 -2.48 25.42
N PRO A 66 -2.89 -2.71 24.21
CA PRO A 66 -3.63 -3.94 23.91
C PRO A 66 -2.74 -5.18 23.95
N LEU A 67 -1.51 -5.10 23.43
CA LEU A 67 -0.56 -6.23 23.44
C LEU A 67 -0.12 -6.60 24.87
N ALA A 68 0.19 -5.60 25.69
CA ALA A 68 0.56 -5.81 27.09
C ALA A 68 -0.59 -6.45 27.88
N THR A 69 -1.82 -5.97 27.66
CA THR A 69 -3.02 -6.52 28.31
C THR A 69 -3.28 -7.96 27.89
N LEU A 70 -3.16 -8.27 26.59
CA LEU A 70 -3.30 -9.63 26.05
C LEU A 70 -2.30 -10.59 26.71
N LEU A 71 -1.01 -10.25 26.63
CA LEU A 71 0.05 -11.13 27.10
C LEU A 71 -0.01 -11.32 28.62
N ALA A 72 -0.27 -10.24 29.38
CA ALA A 72 -0.45 -10.32 30.82
C ALA A 72 -1.64 -11.21 31.20
N ALA A 73 -2.76 -11.12 30.47
CA ALA A 73 -3.93 -11.97 30.71
C ALA A 73 -3.64 -13.45 30.44
N ILE A 74 -2.95 -13.78 29.34
CA ILE A 74 -2.56 -15.16 29.05
C ILE A 74 -1.55 -15.66 30.09
N MET A 75 -0.52 -14.89 30.43
CA MET A 75 0.50 -15.30 31.40
C MET A 75 -0.10 -15.52 32.79
N THR A 76 -1.01 -14.66 33.23
CA THR A 76 -1.67 -14.79 34.54
C THR A 76 -2.56 -16.03 34.57
N MET A 77 -3.47 -16.19 33.60
CA MET A 77 -4.39 -17.33 33.60
C MET A 77 -3.69 -18.65 33.27
N GLY A 78 -2.65 -18.61 32.43
CA GLY A 78 -1.81 -19.73 32.05
C GLY A 78 -0.96 -20.25 33.21
N SER A 79 -0.29 -19.37 33.96
CA SER A 79 0.48 -19.77 35.15
C SER A 79 -0.42 -20.37 36.24
N LEU A 80 -1.59 -19.79 36.49
CA LEU A 80 -2.60 -20.37 37.38
C LEU A 80 -3.03 -21.78 36.90
N GLY A 81 -3.12 -21.99 35.58
CA GLY A 81 -3.41 -23.28 34.97
C GLY A 81 -2.27 -24.29 35.09
N GLU A 82 -1.03 -23.86 34.89
CA GLU A 82 0.19 -24.67 34.93
C GLU A 82 0.48 -25.20 36.34
N TYR A 83 0.37 -24.33 37.36
CA TYR A 83 0.55 -24.72 38.77
C TYR A 83 -0.69 -25.40 39.38
N ASN A 84 -1.69 -25.75 38.56
CA ASN A 84 -2.97 -26.33 38.99
C ASN A 84 -3.77 -25.49 40.01
N GLU A 85 -3.42 -24.23 40.22
CA GLU A 85 -4.13 -23.32 41.12
C GLU A 85 -5.53 -23.03 40.60
N LEU A 86 -5.67 -22.85 39.29
CA LEU A 86 -6.96 -22.64 38.64
C LEU A 86 -7.91 -23.82 38.84
N LEU A 87 -7.37 -25.05 38.82
CA LEU A 87 -8.14 -26.27 39.09
C LEU A 87 -8.57 -26.34 40.55
N ALA A 88 -7.67 -26.05 41.49
CA ALA A 88 -7.98 -26.03 42.92
C ALA A 88 -9.10 -25.02 43.25
N VAL A 89 -9.03 -23.82 42.67
CA VAL A 89 -10.04 -22.76 42.85
C VAL A 89 -11.39 -23.17 42.25
N LYS A 90 -11.39 -23.79 41.06
CA LYS A 90 -12.63 -24.32 40.45
C LYS A 90 -13.24 -25.46 41.27
N SER A 91 -12.42 -26.37 41.80
CA SER A 91 -12.87 -27.45 42.68
C SER A 91 -13.48 -26.95 43.99
N ALA A 92 -13.11 -25.74 44.44
CA ALA A 92 -13.76 -25.07 45.57
C ALA A 92 -15.12 -24.41 45.22
N GLY A 93 -15.63 -24.62 44.00
CA GLY A 93 -16.92 -24.10 43.55
C GLY A 93 -16.87 -22.66 43.02
N ILE A 94 -15.69 -22.09 42.81
CA ILE A 94 -15.55 -20.72 42.29
C ILE A 94 -15.53 -20.76 40.76
N SER A 95 -16.50 -20.09 40.13
CA SER A 95 -16.61 -20.02 38.67
C SER A 95 -15.47 -19.21 38.03
N LEU A 96 -15.13 -19.54 36.78
CA LEU A 96 -14.09 -18.80 36.03
C LEU A 96 -14.43 -17.31 35.90
N GLY A 97 -15.71 -16.97 35.70
CA GLY A 97 -16.16 -15.58 35.63
C GLY A 97 -15.85 -14.80 36.92
N ARG A 98 -15.95 -15.44 38.10
CA ARG A 98 -15.59 -14.81 39.38
C ARG A 98 -14.08 -14.63 39.55
N ILE A 99 -13.27 -15.52 38.98
CA ILE A 99 -11.80 -15.39 38.95
C ILE A 99 -11.40 -14.24 38.02
N MET A 100 -12.09 -14.08 36.89
CA MET A 100 -11.82 -13.00 35.94
C MET A 100 -12.32 -11.63 36.41
N SER A 101 -13.33 -11.56 37.29
CA SER A 101 -13.95 -10.27 37.68
C SER A 101 -12.98 -9.20 38.23
N PRO A 102 -12.02 -9.48 39.13
CA PRO A 102 -11.05 -8.47 39.55
C PRO A 102 -10.13 -8.02 38.39
N LEU A 103 -9.80 -8.93 37.47
CA LEU A 103 -8.98 -8.64 36.30
C LEU A 103 -9.72 -7.78 35.27
N ILE A 104 -11.03 -8.02 35.07
CA ILE A 104 -11.91 -7.18 34.25
C ILE A 104 -11.95 -5.75 34.81
N GLY A 105 -11.99 -5.60 36.14
CA GLY A 105 -11.89 -4.28 36.78
C GLY A 105 -10.63 -3.52 36.38
N VAL A 106 -9.47 -4.18 36.40
CA VAL A 106 -8.21 -3.59 35.94
C VAL A 106 -8.23 -3.31 34.44
N ALA A 107 -8.74 -4.23 33.62
CA ALA A 107 -8.87 -4.04 32.19
C ALA A 107 -9.74 -2.82 31.85
N MET A 108 -10.83 -2.58 32.58
CA MET A 108 -11.64 -1.37 32.44
C MET A 108 -10.88 -0.10 32.81
N CYS A 109 -10.05 -0.12 33.86
CA CYS A 109 -9.16 1.00 34.18
C CYS A 109 -8.15 1.25 33.05
N ILE A 110 -7.59 0.20 32.44
CA ILE A 110 -6.69 0.30 31.28
C ILE A 110 -7.40 0.93 30.08
N VAL A 111 -8.64 0.54 29.79
CA VAL A 111 -9.45 1.12 28.69
C VAL A 111 -9.67 2.61 28.91
N ILE A 112 -10.05 3.01 30.13
CA ILE A 112 -10.25 4.43 30.46
C ILE A 112 -8.93 5.19 30.32
N GLY A 113 -7.82 4.66 30.86
CA GLY A 113 -6.50 5.26 30.71
C GLY A 113 -6.04 5.36 29.25
N ALA A 114 -6.27 4.32 28.44
CA ALA A 114 -5.96 4.31 27.02
C ALA A 114 -6.74 5.37 26.25
N PHE A 115 -8.01 5.61 26.60
CA PHE A 115 -8.81 6.66 26.00
C PHE A 115 -8.24 8.05 26.32
N PHE A 116 -7.90 8.33 27.58
CA PHE A 116 -7.29 9.61 27.97
C PHE A 116 -5.91 9.81 27.32
N ILE A 117 -5.09 8.77 27.25
CA ILE A 117 -3.82 8.81 26.50
C ILE A 117 -4.10 9.18 25.04
N SER A 118 -5.05 8.49 24.41
CA SER A 118 -5.37 8.71 22.99
C SER A 118 -6.03 10.07 22.69
N ASN A 119 -6.77 10.62 23.66
CA ASN A 119 -7.50 11.87 23.49
C ASN A 119 -6.69 13.11 23.91
N ASN A 120 -5.81 12.99 24.91
CA ASN A 120 -5.12 14.13 25.51
C ASN A 120 -3.60 14.08 25.31
N LEU A 121 -2.95 12.93 25.58
CA LEU A 121 -1.49 12.83 25.52
C LEU A 121 -0.97 12.76 24.08
N ILE A 122 -1.60 11.95 23.24
CA ILE A 122 -1.16 11.75 21.84
C ILE A 122 -1.22 13.02 21.00
N PRO A 123 -2.31 13.82 21.05
CA PRO A 123 -2.36 15.10 20.37
C PRO A 123 -1.16 16.01 20.69
N VAL A 124 -0.85 16.15 21.99
CA VAL A 124 0.29 16.93 22.48
C VAL A 124 1.61 16.34 21.99
N ALA A 125 1.78 15.01 22.03
CA ALA A 125 2.98 14.35 21.54
C ALA A 125 3.19 14.59 20.04
N TYR A 126 2.14 14.54 19.22
CA TYR A 126 2.25 14.84 17.79
C TYR A 126 2.56 16.30 17.50
N LYS A 127 2.03 17.27 18.27
CA LYS A 127 2.43 18.69 18.16
C LYS A 127 3.94 18.86 18.32
N HIS A 128 4.50 18.29 19.39
CA HIS A 128 5.94 18.37 19.65
C HIS A 128 6.78 17.59 18.63
N ILE A 129 6.33 16.41 18.19
CA ILE A 129 7.05 15.65 17.15
C ILE A 129 7.05 16.40 15.83
N TYR A 130 5.93 16.96 15.39
CA TYR A 130 5.89 17.71 14.14
C TYR A 130 6.77 18.96 14.22
N ALA A 131 6.74 19.69 15.35
CA ALA A 131 7.63 20.82 15.61
C ALA A 131 9.11 20.41 15.56
N LEU A 132 9.51 19.46 16.39
CA LEU A 132 10.89 18.99 16.46
C LEU A 132 11.37 18.40 15.14
N ARG A 133 10.53 17.61 14.45
CA ARG A 133 10.89 16.99 13.17
C ARG A 133 11.13 18.04 12.08
N ASP A 134 10.31 19.07 12.03
CA ASP A 134 10.48 20.14 11.05
C ASP A 134 11.69 21.02 11.40
N ASP A 135 11.95 21.30 12.69
CA ASP A 135 13.17 22.00 13.12
C ASP A 135 14.45 21.19 12.80
N ILE A 136 14.43 19.87 13.07
CA ILE A 136 15.50 18.93 12.69
C ILE A 136 15.61 18.81 11.16
N GLY A 137 14.48 18.85 10.46
CA GLY A 137 14.41 18.78 9.00
C GLY A 137 15.07 19.98 8.32
N ARG A 138 14.90 21.18 8.88
CA ARG A 138 15.57 22.41 8.42
C ARG A 138 17.07 22.44 8.73
N THR A 139 17.51 21.72 9.76
CA THR A 139 18.93 21.62 10.11
C THR A 139 19.67 20.84 9.04
N LYS A 140 20.61 21.50 8.34
CA LYS A 140 21.44 20.86 7.31
C LYS A 140 22.49 19.93 7.92
N ASP A 141 22.88 18.91 7.15
CA ASP A 141 23.88 17.93 7.56
C ASP A 141 25.24 18.61 7.82
N GLU A 142 26.06 17.98 8.67
CA GLU A 142 27.42 18.41 8.95
C GLU A 142 28.22 18.57 7.65
N ILE A 143 28.76 19.78 7.42
CA ILE A 143 29.44 20.15 6.17
C ILE A 143 30.71 19.32 6.03
N ARG A 144 30.69 18.35 5.12
CA ARG A 144 31.85 17.57 4.70
C ARG A 144 32.10 17.78 3.22
N ILE A 145 33.16 18.52 2.89
CA ILE A 145 33.50 18.84 1.50
C ILE A 145 34.32 17.67 0.91
N PRO A 146 33.78 16.94 -0.08
CA PRO A 146 34.49 15.86 -0.75
C PRO A 146 35.57 16.38 -1.73
N ASN A 147 36.66 15.64 -1.88
CA ASN A 147 37.75 15.97 -2.81
C ASN A 147 37.37 15.64 -4.27
N GLY A 148 37.70 16.55 -5.19
CA GLY A 148 37.61 16.36 -6.64
C GLY A 148 36.21 16.44 -7.24
N ILE A 149 35.17 16.74 -6.46
CA ILE A 149 33.81 16.95 -6.93
C ILE A 149 33.26 18.31 -6.49
N PHE A 150 32.29 18.83 -7.24
CA PHE A 150 31.57 20.04 -6.84
C PHE A 150 30.61 19.70 -5.69
N TYR A 151 30.69 20.49 -4.63
CA TYR A 151 29.89 20.42 -3.42
C TYR A 151 28.97 21.63 -3.35
N ASP A 152 27.67 21.38 -3.38
CA ASP A 152 26.57 22.34 -3.35
C ASP A 152 25.85 22.37 -1.99
N GLY A 153 26.48 21.82 -0.95
CA GLY A 153 25.89 21.74 0.39
C GLY A 153 25.93 23.04 1.18
N ILE A 154 26.52 24.12 0.65
CA ILE A 154 26.53 25.47 1.25
C ILE A 154 25.54 26.37 0.50
N GLU A 155 24.59 26.99 1.20
CA GLU A 155 23.58 27.84 0.55
C GLU A 155 24.22 29.03 -0.15
N GLY A 156 23.86 29.24 -1.41
CA GLY A 156 24.41 30.32 -2.22
C GLY A 156 25.85 30.10 -2.71
N TYR A 157 26.52 29.00 -2.35
CA TYR A 157 27.90 28.74 -2.76
C TYR A 157 28.11 27.30 -3.26
N THR A 158 28.75 27.16 -4.42
CA THR A 158 29.22 25.85 -4.90
C THR A 158 30.73 25.78 -4.82
N LEU A 159 31.26 24.80 -4.10
CA LEU A 159 32.70 24.67 -3.86
C LEU A 159 33.27 23.44 -4.55
N ARG A 160 34.50 23.54 -5.04
CA ARG A 160 35.30 22.38 -5.43
C ARG A 160 36.70 22.53 -4.86
N VAL A 161 37.16 21.45 -4.25
CA VAL A 161 38.50 21.32 -3.67
C VAL A 161 39.16 20.12 -4.33
N ASP A 162 40.38 20.25 -4.84
CA ASP A 162 41.06 19.10 -5.44
C ASP A 162 41.63 18.15 -4.37
N SER A 163 42.23 18.70 -3.31
CA SER A 163 42.75 17.91 -2.18
C SER A 163 42.71 18.66 -0.86
N GLN A 164 42.63 17.90 0.24
CA GLN A 164 42.64 18.40 1.61
C GLN A 164 43.72 17.67 2.39
N ASP A 165 44.51 18.41 3.16
CA ASP A 165 45.47 17.87 4.12
C ASP A 165 44.75 17.49 5.43
N GLU A 166 44.87 16.22 5.85
CA GLU A 166 44.19 15.68 7.03
C GLU A 166 44.74 16.20 8.36
N GLU A 167 46.01 16.63 8.43
CA GLU A 167 46.63 17.11 9.67
C GLU A 167 46.39 18.62 9.89
N THR A 168 46.48 19.42 8.83
CA THR A 168 46.38 20.88 8.91
C THR A 168 44.98 21.42 8.58
N GLY A 169 44.15 20.61 7.92
CA GLY A 169 42.85 21.01 7.38
C GLY A 169 42.95 22.01 6.23
N LEU A 170 44.14 22.18 5.64
CA LEU A 170 44.38 23.08 4.51
C LEU A 170 43.83 22.46 3.23
N LEU A 171 43.05 23.23 2.50
CA LEU A 171 42.43 22.87 1.24
C LEU A 171 43.30 23.42 0.09
N HIS A 172 43.52 22.64 -0.95
CA HIS A 172 44.35 22.99 -2.11
C HIS A 172 43.54 23.06 -3.40
N ASN A 173 43.86 24.04 -4.24
CA ASN A 173 43.20 24.36 -5.51
C ASN A 173 41.67 24.46 -5.34
N LEU A 174 41.26 25.64 -4.90
CA LEU A 174 39.88 25.96 -4.57
C LEU A 174 39.20 26.65 -5.74
N MET A 175 37.96 26.25 -5.98
CA MET A 175 37.04 26.90 -6.89
C MET A 175 35.73 27.13 -6.13
N VAL A 176 35.31 28.39 -6.03
CA VAL A 176 34.10 28.79 -5.31
C VAL A 176 33.23 29.60 -6.25
N TYR A 177 32.04 29.10 -6.55
CA TYR A 177 31.01 29.86 -7.24
C TYR A 177 30.10 30.53 -6.21
N ASP A 178 29.79 31.80 -6.41
CA ASP A 178 28.81 32.54 -5.63
C ASP A 178 27.53 32.71 -6.45
N HIS A 179 26.43 32.14 -5.96
CA HIS A 179 25.10 32.15 -6.55
C HIS A 179 24.11 33.02 -5.78
N ASN A 180 24.55 33.78 -4.77
CA ASN A 180 23.66 34.53 -3.87
C ASN A 180 22.82 35.58 -4.61
N ASN A 181 23.32 36.10 -5.73
CA ASN A 181 22.61 37.06 -6.58
C ASN A 181 21.61 36.44 -7.57
N ASN A 182 21.42 35.11 -7.59
CA ASN A 182 20.52 34.37 -8.51
C ASN A 182 20.71 34.67 -10.01
N ASN A 183 21.86 35.24 -10.41
CA ASN A 183 22.17 35.63 -11.79
C ASN A 183 22.89 34.54 -12.60
N GLY A 184 22.93 33.31 -12.08
CA GLY A 184 23.65 32.17 -12.66
C GLY A 184 25.08 32.05 -12.11
N ASN A 185 26.02 31.59 -12.95
CA ASN A 185 27.42 31.35 -12.59
C ASN A 185 28.28 32.59 -12.91
N THR A 186 27.90 33.74 -12.38
CA THR A 186 28.53 35.03 -12.72
C THR A 186 29.71 35.39 -11.84
N SER A 187 29.78 34.84 -10.62
CA SER A 187 30.89 35.09 -9.69
C SER A 187 31.64 33.80 -9.39
N LEU A 188 32.97 33.82 -9.60
CA LEU A 188 33.88 32.69 -9.44
C LEU A 188 35.16 33.13 -8.73
N ILE A 189 35.52 32.44 -7.66
CA ILE A 189 36.78 32.62 -6.93
C ILE A 189 37.67 31.40 -7.16
N LEU A 190 38.88 31.63 -7.63
CA LEU A 190 39.94 30.61 -7.73
C LEU A 190 41.03 30.93 -6.72
N ALA A 191 41.44 29.96 -5.90
CA ALA A 191 42.52 30.16 -4.92
C ALA A 191 43.46 28.94 -4.87
N GLU A 192 44.74 29.17 -4.63
CA GLU A 192 45.74 28.10 -4.51
C GLU A 192 45.55 27.29 -3.23
N SER A 193 45.22 27.96 -2.12
CA SER A 193 44.95 27.29 -0.86
C SER A 193 43.90 28.03 -0.03
N GLY A 194 43.33 27.35 0.96
CA GLY A 194 42.42 27.96 1.90
C GLY A 194 42.05 27.05 3.06
N LYS A 195 41.36 27.62 4.04
CA LYS A 195 40.98 26.95 5.27
C LYS A 195 39.56 27.35 5.65
N ILE A 196 38.76 26.36 6.02
CA ILE A 196 37.40 26.57 6.50
C ILE A 196 37.37 26.40 8.02
N GLN A 197 36.72 27.34 8.69
CA GLN A 197 36.53 27.33 10.14
C GLN A 197 35.10 27.73 10.45
N ILE A 198 34.48 27.06 11.43
CA ILE A 198 33.18 27.47 11.95
C ILE A 198 33.45 28.32 13.19
N THR A 199 32.75 29.44 13.34
CA THR A 199 32.86 30.28 14.54
C THR A 199 32.42 29.52 15.80
N ASP A 200 32.93 29.91 16.97
CA ASP A 200 32.60 29.25 18.24
C ASP A 200 31.09 29.29 18.56
N ASP A 201 30.39 30.33 18.08
CA ASP A 201 28.93 30.49 18.17
C ASP A 201 28.15 29.71 17.09
N LYS A 202 28.84 29.04 16.17
CA LYS A 202 28.30 28.32 15.00
C LYS A 202 27.39 29.14 14.08
N GLN A 203 27.46 30.46 14.14
CA GLN A 203 26.64 31.35 13.30
C GLN A 203 27.24 31.59 11.92
N PHE A 204 28.57 31.51 11.79
CA PHE A 204 29.25 31.79 10.53
C PHE A 204 30.26 30.70 10.19
N LEU A 205 30.33 30.36 8.90
CA LEU A 205 31.44 29.65 8.31
C LEU A 205 32.40 30.69 7.74
N ILE A 206 33.59 30.74 8.33
CA ILE A 206 34.69 31.56 7.86
C ILE A 206 35.48 30.75 6.86
N PHE A 207 35.56 31.26 5.63
CA PHE A 207 36.41 30.67 4.61
C PHE A 207 37.56 31.62 4.28
N ASP A 208 38.75 31.24 4.72
CA ASP A 208 40.01 31.90 4.43
C ASP A 208 40.61 31.33 3.14
N MET A 209 40.86 32.17 2.15
CA MET A 209 41.48 31.80 0.88
C MET A 209 42.77 32.60 0.68
N PHE A 210 43.78 31.96 0.10
CA PHE A 210 45.11 32.53 -0.10
C PHE A 210 45.55 32.39 -1.56
N ASN A 211 46.21 33.43 -2.06
CA ASN A 211 46.76 33.54 -3.42
C ASN A 211 45.74 33.16 -4.50
N GLY A 212 44.79 34.06 -4.76
CA GLY A 212 43.67 33.77 -5.66
C GLY A 212 43.24 34.94 -6.54
N ARG A 213 42.22 34.66 -7.35
CA ARG A 213 41.57 35.61 -8.25
C ARG A 213 40.06 35.42 -8.19
N THR A 214 39.33 36.52 -8.07
CA THR A 214 37.87 36.59 -8.22
C THR A 214 37.55 37.11 -9.61
N TYR A 215 36.62 36.42 -10.28
CA TYR A 215 36.04 36.77 -11.56
C TYR A 215 34.57 37.09 -11.31
N ASP A 216 34.12 38.26 -11.74
CA ASP A 216 32.71 38.68 -11.66
C ASP A 216 32.25 39.19 -13.03
N GLU A 217 31.12 38.67 -13.52
CA GLU A 217 30.55 38.96 -14.83
C GLU A 217 29.15 39.54 -14.69
N ASP A 218 28.87 40.69 -15.33
CA ASP A 218 27.49 41.21 -15.38
C ASP A 218 26.68 40.45 -16.44
N ASN A 219 25.63 39.75 -16.03
CA ASN A 219 24.76 38.95 -16.91
C ASN A 219 23.46 39.68 -17.32
N ARG A 220 23.43 41.01 -17.20
CA ARG A 220 22.30 41.83 -17.67
C ARG A 220 22.39 42.08 -19.17
N MET A 221 22.06 41.06 -19.97
CA MET A 221 21.86 41.26 -21.41
C MET A 221 20.65 42.17 -21.63
N THR A 222 20.88 43.40 -22.08
CA THR A 222 19.81 44.33 -22.48
C THR A 222 19.75 44.36 -24.01
N TYR A 223 18.57 44.52 -24.62
CA TYR A 223 18.42 44.51 -26.09
C TYR A 223 19.33 45.50 -26.86
N ARG A 224 19.87 46.51 -26.17
CA ARG A 224 20.76 47.55 -26.74
C ARG A 224 22.24 47.42 -26.34
N ASP A 225 22.57 46.51 -25.42
CA ASP A 225 23.93 46.35 -24.90
C ASP A 225 24.32 44.87 -24.91
N THR A 226 25.31 44.56 -25.75
CA THR A 226 25.84 43.21 -25.96
C THR A 226 27.23 43.03 -25.32
N THR A 227 27.77 44.06 -24.65
CA THR A 227 29.07 43.95 -23.98
C THR A 227 28.89 43.41 -22.57
N LEU A 228 29.35 42.18 -22.34
CA LEU A 228 29.50 41.62 -21.00
C LEU A 228 30.77 42.23 -20.40
N GLU A 229 30.63 42.99 -19.32
CA GLU A 229 31.78 43.48 -18.56
C GLU A 229 32.24 42.39 -17.58
N GLN A 230 33.54 42.08 -17.61
CA GLN A 230 34.17 41.15 -16.67
C GLN A 230 35.13 41.90 -15.77
N SER A 231 34.95 41.77 -14.46
CA SER A 231 35.85 42.28 -13.43
C SER A 231 36.73 41.13 -12.91
N ILE A 232 38.04 41.37 -12.84
CA ILE A 232 39.01 40.41 -12.30
C ILE A 232 39.79 41.08 -11.17
N VAL A 233 39.71 40.52 -9.97
CA VAL A 233 40.41 41.01 -8.78
C VAL A 233 41.37 39.94 -8.29
N SER A 234 42.67 40.25 -8.21
CA SER A 234 43.67 39.35 -7.62
C SER A 234 43.88 39.68 -6.14
N PHE A 235 44.05 38.66 -5.29
CA PHE A 235 44.24 38.83 -3.86
C PHE A 235 45.30 37.88 -3.31
N ASP A 236 46.06 38.36 -2.32
CA ASP A 236 46.98 37.53 -1.53
C ASP A 236 46.22 36.75 -0.45
N SER A 237 45.22 37.38 0.17
CA SER A 237 44.31 36.75 1.11
C SER A 237 42.91 37.36 1.00
N GLN A 238 41.90 36.50 1.02
CA GLN A 238 40.49 36.89 1.04
C GLN A 238 39.75 36.03 2.06
N ARG A 239 38.93 36.68 2.87
CA ARG A 239 38.06 36.04 3.85
C ARG A 239 36.61 36.30 3.48
N ILE A 240 35.81 35.24 3.39
CA ILE A 240 34.36 35.34 3.25
C ILE A 240 33.69 34.76 4.50
N TYR A 241 32.57 35.39 4.87
CA TYR A 241 31.71 34.96 5.97
C TYR A 241 30.41 34.45 5.37
N ILE A 242 30.15 33.16 5.53
CA ILE A 242 28.92 32.53 5.07
C ILE A 242 28.03 32.33 6.29
N SER A 243 26.81 32.86 6.25
CA SER A 243 25.84 32.65 7.33
C SER A 243 25.47 31.16 7.42
N LEU A 244 25.54 30.62 8.63
CA LEU A 244 25.09 29.27 8.98
C LEU A 244 23.75 29.29 9.73
N GLU A 245 23.01 30.41 9.68
CA GLU A 245 21.72 30.55 10.35
C GLU A 245 20.77 29.39 9.96
N ASP A 246 20.77 29.01 8.68
CA ASP A 246 20.02 27.86 8.14
C ASP A 246 20.64 26.47 8.44
N TYR A 247 21.84 26.41 9.02
CA TYR A 247 22.56 25.17 9.36
C TYR A 247 22.52 24.85 10.85
N SER A 248 22.34 25.85 11.71
CA SER A 248 22.18 25.66 13.14
C SER A 248 20.77 25.18 13.47
N PHE A 249 20.64 24.22 14.38
CA PHE A 249 19.33 23.82 14.89
C PHE A 249 18.69 25.02 15.61
N SER A 250 17.70 25.65 14.98
CA SER A 250 16.87 26.69 15.58
C SER A 250 15.56 26.08 16.06
N ARG A 251 15.29 26.17 17.36
CA ARG A 251 13.98 25.79 17.92
C ARG A 251 13.00 26.93 17.69
N ASP A 252 11.91 26.66 17.00
CA ASP A 252 10.75 27.55 17.07
C ASP A 252 10.06 27.35 18.42
N GLU A 253 9.80 28.43 19.16
CA GLU A 253 9.15 28.36 20.47
C GLU A 253 7.67 27.95 20.37
N ASP A 254 7.05 28.11 19.20
CA ASP A 254 5.63 27.84 18.99
C ASP A 254 5.36 26.40 18.50
N ALA A 255 5.18 25.50 19.46
CA ALA A 255 4.77 24.12 19.18
C ALA A 255 3.32 24.02 18.64
N ASP A 256 2.52 25.07 18.72
CA ASP A 256 1.14 25.08 18.24
C ASP A 256 1.03 25.33 16.72
N ARG A 257 2.14 25.59 16.01
CA ARG A 257 2.14 25.75 14.54
C ARG A 257 1.58 24.54 13.77
N PHE A 258 1.60 23.36 14.38
CA PHE A 258 1.02 22.13 13.84
C PHE A 258 -0.29 21.73 14.53
N SER A 259 -1.00 22.68 15.14
CA SER A 259 -2.32 22.44 15.75
C SER A 259 -3.37 22.01 14.74
N ASP A 260 -3.19 22.30 13.45
CA ASP A 260 -4.15 21.95 12.42
C ASP A 260 -4.01 20.50 11.91
N GLU A 261 -2.91 19.83 12.23
CA GLU A 261 -2.66 18.46 11.80
C GLU A 261 -3.63 17.47 12.45
N VAL A 262 -4.17 16.52 11.68
CA VAL A 262 -5.26 15.65 12.17
C VAL A 262 -4.87 14.82 13.41
N MET A 263 -3.61 14.39 13.47
CA MET A 263 -3.09 13.59 14.59
C MET A 263 -2.81 14.40 15.86
N SER A 264 -2.68 15.72 15.73
CA SER A 264 -2.39 16.65 16.84
C SER A 264 -3.65 17.15 17.55
N LEU A 265 -4.82 16.60 17.20
CA LEU A 265 -6.12 17.07 17.67
C LEU A 265 -6.80 16.13 18.67
N GLY A 266 -7.42 16.74 19.68
CA GLY A 266 -8.34 16.07 20.60
C GLY A 266 -9.72 15.82 19.97
N LEU A 267 -10.58 15.07 20.66
CA LEU A 267 -11.94 14.77 20.17
C LEU A 267 -12.80 16.04 19.97
N SER A 268 -12.64 17.03 20.86
CA SER A 268 -13.35 18.31 20.73
C SER A 268 -12.90 19.06 19.49
N ASP A 269 -11.58 19.24 19.33
CA ASP A 269 -11.00 20.00 18.23
C ASP A 269 -11.26 19.31 16.87
N LEU A 270 -11.21 17.97 16.82
CA LEU A 270 -11.58 17.19 15.64
C LEU A 270 -13.02 17.45 15.21
N ASN A 271 -13.96 17.54 16.15
CA ASN A 271 -15.35 17.86 15.82
C ASN A 271 -15.47 19.30 15.30
N THR A 272 -14.89 20.27 16.01
CA THR A 272 -14.96 21.68 15.62
C THR A 272 -14.33 21.94 14.25
N GLN A 273 -13.14 21.40 14.00
CA GLN A 273 -12.47 21.54 12.70
C GLN A 273 -13.23 20.83 11.59
N ARG A 274 -13.77 19.63 11.85
CA ARG A 274 -14.59 18.92 10.86
C ARG A 274 -15.83 19.72 10.48
N ASP A 275 -16.55 20.25 11.46
CA ASP A 275 -17.77 21.01 11.22
C ASP A 275 -17.46 22.32 10.46
N SER A 276 -16.38 23.00 10.82
CA SER A 276 -15.87 24.15 10.07
C SER A 276 -15.54 23.78 8.62
N LEU A 277 -14.82 22.67 8.39
CA LEU A 277 -14.45 22.21 7.05
C LEU A 277 -15.68 21.84 6.21
N LEU A 278 -16.69 21.22 6.82
CA LEU A 278 -17.96 20.88 6.16
C LEU A 278 -18.75 22.13 5.77
N VAL A 279 -18.77 23.16 6.63
CA VAL A 279 -19.38 24.46 6.31
C VAL A 279 -18.64 25.10 5.14
N VAL A 280 -17.30 25.16 5.18
CA VAL A 280 -16.49 25.70 4.08
C VAL A 280 -16.77 24.95 2.79
N PHE A 281 -16.83 23.61 2.82
CA PHE A 281 -17.13 22.80 1.65
C PHE A 281 -18.55 23.09 1.08
N ASN A 282 -19.56 23.14 1.95
CA ASN A 282 -20.95 23.36 1.55
C ASN A 282 -21.21 24.79 1.03
N GLU A 283 -20.51 25.80 1.56
CA GLU A 283 -20.60 27.20 1.12
C GLU A 283 -19.73 27.48 -0.13
N SER A 284 -18.59 26.79 -0.24
CA SER A 284 -17.70 26.91 -1.41
C SER A 284 -18.33 26.28 -2.66
N TYR A 285 -19.11 25.22 -2.51
CA TYR A 285 -19.75 24.56 -3.65
C TYR A 285 -20.65 25.48 -4.50
N PRO A 286 -21.70 26.14 -3.94
CA PRO A 286 -22.58 27.00 -4.71
C PRO A 286 -21.88 28.26 -5.23
N SER A 287 -20.89 28.79 -4.49
CA SER A 287 -20.12 29.96 -4.92
C SER A 287 -19.20 29.64 -6.10
N ILE A 288 -18.51 28.49 -6.08
CA ILE A 288 -17.70 28.01 -7.20
C ILE A 288 -18.59 27.63 -8.39
N PHE A 289 -19.70 26.94 -8.15
CA PHE A 289 -20.66 26.61 -9.21
C PHE A 289 -21.20 27.88 -9.87
N LYS A 290 -21.61 28.88 -9.09
CA LYS A 290 -22.06 30.18 -9.60
C LYS A 290 -20.97 30.88 -10.39
N ARG A 291 -19.73 30.89 -9.89
CA ARG A 291 -18.57 31.48 -10.57
C ARG A 291 -18.29 30.77 -11.90
N PHE A 292 -18.32 29.44 -11.91
CA PHE A 292 -18.15 28.63 -13.11
C PHE A 292 -19.24 28.92 -14.14
N VAL A 293 -20.51 28.97 -13.72
CA VAL A 293 -21.63 29.35 -14.58
C VAL A 293 -21.46 30.79 -15.10
N SER A 294 -21.09 31.76 -14.25
CA SER A 294 -20.92 33.16 -14.67
C SER A 294 -19.68 33.44 -15.52
N GLU A 295 -18.59 32.68 -15.33
CA GLU A 295 -17.37 32.76 -16.15
C GLU A 295 -17.53 32.03 -17.50
N LEU A 296 -18.40 31.01 -17.55
CA LEU A 296 -18.80 30.33 -18.79
C LEU A 296 -19.95 31.02 -19.53
N GLU A 297 -20.77 31.81 -18.85
CA GLU A 297 -21.64 32.76 -19.51
C GLU A 297 -20.77 33.68 -20.36
N LEU A 298 -21.14 33.84 -21.63
CA LEU A 298 -20.49 34.74 -22.57
C LEU A 298 -20.55 36.16 -21.99
N THR A 299 -19.52 36.53 -21.23
CA THR A 299 -19.38 37.85 -20.62
C THR A 299 -19.09 38.82 -21.76
N PHE A 300 -20.13 39.50 -22.24
CA PHE A 300 -20.01 40.55 -23.25
C PHE A 300 -19.59 41.86 -22.57
N TYR A 301 -18.76 42.66 -23.23
CA TYR A 301 -18.41 44.00 -22.74
C TYR A 301 -19.67 44.89 -22.75
N HIS A 302 -20.16 45.21 -21.56
CA HIS A 302 -21.47 45.83 -21.33
C HIS A 302 -21.56 47.33 -21.64
N GLN A 303 -20.49 47.98 -22.09
CA GLN A 303 -20.43 49.44 -21.99
C GLN A 303 -21.30 50.21 -23.01
N LEU A 304 -21.90 49.58 -24.03
CA LEU A 304 -22.62 50.30 -25.09
C LEU A 304 -23.91 49.66 -25.62
N ASP A 305 -24.41 48.56 -25.06
CA ASP A 305 -25.60 47.89 -25.61
C ASP A 305 -26.88 48.19 -24.79
N THR A 306 -27.76 49.03 -25.34
CA THR A 306 -29.05 49.41 -24.75
C THR A 306 -30.15 48.36 -24.95
N SER A 307 -29.89 47.28 -25.69
CA SER A 307 -30.86 46.22 -25.99
C SER A 307 -30.86 45.06 -24.98
N TYR A 308 -30.01 45.13 -23.95
CA TYR A 308 -29.85 44.06 -22.97
C TYR A 308 -31.11 43.84 -22.14
N LYS A 309 -31.87 42.80 -22.48
CA LYS A 309 -32.82 42.14 -21.58
C LYS A 309 -32.07 41.05 -20.85
N GLU A 310 -32.19 40.99 -19.51
CA GLU A 310 -31.65 39.91 -18.68
C GLU A 310 -31.79 38.56 -19.39
N SER A 311 -30.66 37.96 -19.76
CA SER A 311 -30.60 36.63 -20.35
C SER A 311 -31.06 35.61 -19.30
N LYS A 312 -32.36 35.29 -19.31
CA LYS A 312 -32.89 34.15 -18.55
C LYS A 312 -32.54 32.87 -19.30
N ASN A 313 -31.60 32.10 -18.77
CA ASN A 313 -31.20 30.76 -19.20
C ASN A 313 -30.94 30.65 -20.71
N LEU A 314 -29.67 30.80 -21.10
CA LEU A 314 -29.20 30.26 -22.37
C LEU A 314 -29.51 28.76 -22.39
N GLY A 315 -30.50 28.36 -23.20
CA GLY A 315 -30.78 26.95 -23.49
C GLY A 315 -29.58 26.27 -24.16
N VAL A 316 -29.70 24.97 -24.44
CA VAL A 316 -28.66 24.18 -25.13
C VAL A 316 -28.21 24.90 -26.39
N PHE A 317 -26.96 25.36 -26.37
CA PHE A 317 -26.37 26.18 -27.42
C PHE A 317 -25.97 25.28 -28.60
N ASN A 318 -26.48 25.57 -29.80
CA ASN A 318 -26.16 24.76 -30.99
C ASN A 318 -24.84 25.25 -31.62
N TYR A 319 -23.77 24.51 -31.36
CA TYR A 319 -22.41 24.78 -31.86
C TYR A 319 -22.35 24.96 -33.38
N ASP A 320 -23.05 24.11 -34.14
CA ASP A 320 -23.01 24.11 -35.61
C ASP A 320 -23.59 25.42 -36.18
N LYS A 321 -24.53 26.03 -35.48
CA LYS A 321 -25.14 27.29 -35.91
C LYS A 321 -24.18 28.48 -35.76
N VAL A 322 -23.34 28.48 -34.72
CA VAL A 322 -22.34 29.53 -34.50
C VAL A 322 -21.15 29.37 -35.44
N LEU A 323 -20.70 28.14 -35.69
CA LEU A 323 -19.67 27.91 -36.71
C LEU A 323 -20.14 28.39 -38.09
N LYS A 324 -21.38 28.09 -38.47
CA LYS A 324 -21.96 28.61 -39.71
C LYS A 324 -22.02 30.13 -39.76
N LEU A 325 -22.41 30.80 -38.67
CA LEU A 325 -22.42 32.27 -38.61
C LEU A 325 -21.01 32.87 -38.77
N ILE A 326 -19.99 32.25 -38.15
CA ILE A 326 -18.57 32.65 -38.29
C ILE A 326 -18.08 32.48 -39.73
N ASP A 327 -18.52 31.40 -40.40
CA ASP A 327 -18.17 31.10 -41.79
C ASP A 327 -18.95 31.99 -42.80
N GLU A 328 -20.20 32.34 -42.50
CA GLU A 328 -21.09 33.15 -43.34
C GLU A 328 -20.83 34.66 -43.22
N GLU A 329 -20.44 35.19 -42.05
CA GLU A 329 -20.21 36.64 -41.85
C GLU A 329 -18.85 37.15 -42.36
N GLY A 330 -18.02 36.31 -42.99
CA GLY A 330 -16.82 36.77 -43.67
C GLY A 330 -15.79 37.48 -42.76
N ILE A 331 -15.69 37.03 -41.49
CA ILE A 331 -14.72 37.57 -40.51
C ILE A 331 -13.30 37.44 -41.09
N ASP A 332 -12.56 38.55 -41.11
CA ASP A 332 -11.19 38.60 -41.64
C ASP A 332 -10.26 37.58 -40.94
N SER A 333 -9.23 37.12 -41.65
CA SER A 333 -8.32 36.08 -41.13
C SER A 333 -7.64 36.46 -39.80
N PRO A 334 -7.22 37.72 -39.54
CA PRO A 334 -6.67 38.13 -38.25
C PRO A 334 -7.69 38.11 -37.09
N SER A 335 -8.94 38.51 -37.32
CA SER A 335 -10.00 38.50 -36.30
C SER A 335 -10.47 37.09 -36.01
N ARG A 336 -10.46 36.20 -36.99
CA ARG A 336 -10.73 34.77 -36.78
C ARG A 336 -9.71 34.11 -35.85
N SER A 337 -8.41 34.38 -36.04
CA SER A 337 -7.37 33.90 -35.12
C SER A 337 -7.62 34.39 -33.70
N ARG A 338 -7.86 35.70 -33.53
CA ARG A 338 -8.16 36.29 -32.20
C ARG A 338 -9.37 35.67 -31.52
N VAL A 339 -10.44 35.35 -32.27
CA VAL A 339 -11.63 34.68 -31.72
C VAL A 339 -11.29 33.27 -31.24
N TYR A 340 -10.50 32.51 -32.00
CA TYR A 340 -10.05 31.18 -31.58
C TYR A 340 -9.10 31.24 -30.38
N ASP A 341 -8.18 32.21 -30.34
CA ASP A 341 -7.25 32.40 -29.23
C ASP A 341 -7.99 32.74 -27.93
N VAL A 342 -9.00 33.62 -28.01
CA VAL A 342 -9.86 33.96 -26.86
C VAL A 342 -10.71 32.76 -26.43
N ALA A 343 -11.28 32.01 -27.38
CA ALA A 343 -12.06 30.81 -27.09
C ALA A 343 -11.19 29.72 -26.43
N SER A 344 -9.98 29.50 -26.95
CA SER A 344 -8.99 28.56 -26.40
C SER A 344 -8.58 28.99 -24.99
N ALA A 345 -8.22 30.25 -24.78
CA ALA A 345 -7.86 30.77 -23.47
C ALA A 345 -9.00 30.60 -22.44
N LYS A 346 -10.26 30.87 -22.83
CA LYS A 346 -11.43 30.63 -21.97
C LYS A 346 -11.64 29.15 -21.66
N ALA A 347 -11.49 28.26 -22.65
CA ALA A 347 -11.62 26.82 -22.45
C ALA A 347 -10.54 26.28 -21.50
N THR A 348 -9.29 26.72 -21.67
CA THR A 348 -8.19 26.37 -20.76
C THR A 348 -8.43 26.89 -19.35
N ALA A 349 -8.87 28.13 -19.19
CA ALA A 349 -9.20 28.69 -17.88
C ALA A 349 -10.31 27.90 -17.17
N ALA A 350 -11.37 27.53 -17.90
CA ALA A 350 -12.45 26.70 -17.37
C ALA A 350 -11.96 25.29 -16.97
N TYR A 351 -11.10 24.68 -17.79
CA TYR A 351 -10.50 23.39 -17.47
C TYR A 351 -9.65 23.45 -16.19
N THR A 352 -8.74 24.44 -16.08
CA THR A 352 -7.90 24.63 -14.90
C THR A 352 -8.72 24.92 -13.63
N ALA A 353 -9.82 25.66 -13.76
CA ALA A 353 -10.75 25.90 -12.66
C ALA A 353 -11.44 24.61 -12.19
N LEU A 354 -11.92 23.77 -13.12
CA LEU A 354 -12.51 22.46 -12.80
C LEU A 354 -11.50 21.51 -12.16
N GLU A 355 -10.27 21.48 -12.67
CA GLU A 355 -9.21 20.64 -12.11
C GLU A 355 -8.85 21.07 -10.68
N THR A 356 -8.73 22.38 -10.46
CA THR A 356 -8.50 22.94 -9.11
C THR A 356 -9.63 22.60 -8.17
N TYR A 357 -10.88 22.75 -8.61
CA TYR A 357 -12.06 22.38 -7.84
C TYR A 357 -12.10 20.88 -7.50
N ASN A 358 -11.78 20.01 -8.46
CA ASN A 358 -11.73 18.56 -8.22
C ASN A 358 -10.65 18.20 -7.18
N ARG A 359 -9.47 18.83 -7.29
CA ARG A 359 -8.39 18.68 -6.31
C ARG A 359 -8.79 19.16 -4.92
N ASP A 360 -9.44 20.31 -4.82
CA ASP A 360 -9.87 20.88 -3.54
C ASP A 360 -11.01 20.07 -2.92
N SER A 361 -11.98 19.63 -3.72
CA SER A 361 -13.04 18.70 -3.30
C SER A 361 -12.45 17.40 -2.73
N TYR A 362 -11.46 16.83 -3.42
CA TYR A 362 -10.76 15.65 -2.93
C TYR A 362 -10.02 15.92 -1.61
N ARG A 363 -9.34 17.08 -1.48
CA ARG A 363 -8.63 17.48 -0.25
C ARG A 363 -9.58 17.61 0.94
N TYR A 364 -10.71 18.30 0.78
CA TYR A 364 -11.70 18.48 1.85
C TYR A 364 -12.29 17.14 2.28
N VAL A 365 -12.76 16.32 1.33
CA VAL A 365 -13.35 15.01 1.62
C VAL A 365 -12.34 14.10 2.30
N ASN A 366 -11.10 14.02 1.80
CA ASN A 366 -10.06 13.19 2.40
C ASN A 366 -9.68 13.67 3.81
N ARG A 367 -9.61 14.98 4.05
CA ARG A 367 -9.33 15.53 5.38
C ARG A 367 -10.46 15.23 6.36
N THR A 368 -11.72 15.41 5.97
CA THR A 368 -12.90 15.03 6.76
C THR A 368 -12.91 13.53 7.09
N ARG A 369 -12.60 12.66 6.12
CA ARG A 369 -12.47 11.21 6.34
C ARG A 369 -11.41 10.89 7.37
N ARG A 370 -10.23 11.49 7.25
CA ARG A 370 -9.14 11.31 8.23
C ARG A 370 -9.55 11.73 9.63
N MET A 371 -10.22 12.88 9.78
CA MET A 371 -10.73 13.35 11.07
C MET A 371 -11.72 12.36 11.69
N LEU A 372 -12.72 11.89 10.91
CA LEU A 372 -13.69 10.89 11.36
C LEU A 372 -13.03 9.57 11.79
N ILE A 373 -12.07 9.08 10.98
CA ILE A 373 -11.32 7.86 11.30
C ILE A 373 -10.56 8.03 12.61
N GLU A 374 -9.82 9.13 12.79
CA GLU A 374 -9.05 9.33 14.03
C GLU A 374 -9.96 9.50 15.26
N MET A 375 -11.10 10.16 15.12
CA MET A 375 -12.12 10.19 16.19
C MET A 375 -12.56 8.78 16.59
N CYS A 376 -12.90 7.93 15.62
CA CYS A 376 -13.31 6.55 15.90
C CYS A 376 -12.16 5.70 16.46
N ARG A 377 -10.92 5.92 16.01
CA ARG A 377 -9.75 5.18 16.50
C ARG A 377 -9.46 5.44 17.97
N LYS A 378 -9.68 6.66 18.50
CA LYS A 378 -9.57 6.94 19.95
C LYS A 378 -10.43 5.98 20.78
N PHE A 379 -11.60 5.60 20.29
CA PHE A 379 -12.47 4.60 20.93
C PHE A 379 -12.07 3.16 20.60
N SER A 380 -11.81 2.84 19.33
CA SER A 380 -11.47 1.49 18.88
C SER A 380 -10.21 0.95 19.54
N LEU A 381 -9.15 1.76 19.65
CA LEU A 381 -7.88 1.40 20.29
C LEU A 381 -8.07 1.13 21.80
N SER A 382 -8.91 1.94 22.45
CA SER A 382 -9.25 1.75 23.87
C SER A 382 -10.03 0.46 24.08
N LEU A 383 -11.03 0.20 23.24
CA LEU A 383 -11.86 -1.01 23.26
C LEU A 383 -11.05 -2.27 22.93
N ALA A 384 -10.01 -2.16 22.09
CA ALA A 384 -9.12 -3.27 21.76
C ALA A 384 -8.42 -3.86 22.99
N CYS A 385 -8.11 -3.04 24.00
CA CYS A 385 -7.54 -3.54 25.28
C CYS A 385 -8.49 -4.52 25.97
N LEU A 386 -9.78 -4.18 26.04
CA LEU A 386 -10.81 -5.03 26.63
C LEU A 386 -11.05 -6.29 25.80
N LEU A 387 -11.11 -6.12 24.48
CA LEU A 387 -11.39 -7.22 23.57
C LEU A 387 -10.25 -8.25 23.58
N LEU A 388 -8.99 -7.80 23.54
CA LEU A 388 -7.83 -8.68 23.63
C LEU A 388 -7.70 -9.30 25.03
N PHE A 389 -8.11 -8.62 26.10
CA PHE A 389 -8.23 -9.24 27.42
C PHE A 389 -9.19 -10.45 27.40
N PHE A 390 -10.38 -10.29 26.79
CA PHE A 390 -11.36 -11.38 26.66
C PHE A 390 -10.95 -12.48 25.68
N ILE A 391 -9.92 -12.27 24.86
CA ILE A 391 -9.29 -13.35 24.10
C ILE A 391 -8.21 -14.02 24.96
N GLY A 392 -7.38 -13.23 25.63
CA GLY A 392 -6.22 -13.70 26.39
C GLY A 392 -6.58 -14.49 27.64
N ALA A 393 -7.44 -13.94 28.51
CA ALA A 393 -7.76 -14.59 29.79
C ALA A 393 -8.38 -16.00 29.62
N PRO A 394 -9.38 -16.21 28.74
CA PRO A 394 -9.91 -17.54 28.47
C PRO A 394 -8.89 -18.49 27.85
N LEU A 395 -8.05 -17.99 26.94
CA LEU A 395 -7.04 -18.79 26.25
C LEU A 395 -5.92 -19.23 27.20
N GLY A 396 -5.46 -18.35 28.09
CA GLY A 396 -4.53 -18.70 29.17
C GLY A 396 -5.10 -19.77 30.10
N ALA A 397 -6.38 -19.66 30.47
CA ALA A 397 -7.05 -20.68 31.30
C ALA A 397 -7.13 -22.07 30.62
N ILE A 398 -7.14 -22.11 29.29
CA ILE A 398 -7.21 -23.35 28.49
C ILE A 398 -5.81 -23.97 28.30
N ILE A 399 -4.78 -23.15 28.08
CA ILE A 399 -3.41 -23.61 27.80
C ILE A 399 -2.72 -23.96 29.13
N ARG A 400 -2.99 -25.17 29.65
CA ARG A 400 -2.44 -25.68 30.92
C ARG A 400 -1.00 -26.21 30.84
N LYS A 401 -0.46 -26.40 29.63
CA LYS A 401 0.88 -26.96 29.40
C LYS A 401 1.57 -26.27 28.23
N GLY A 402 2.58 -25.48 28.56
CA GLY A 402 3.46 -24.82 27.61
C GLY A 402 4.25 -23.78 28.40
N GLY A 403 5.57 -23.95 28.49
CA GLY A 403 6.43 -22.99 29.18
C GLY A 403 6.27 -21.58 28.60
N LEU A 404 6.93 -20.60 29.23
CA LEU A 404 6.82 -19.16 28.95
C LEU A 404 6.70 -18.74 27.46
N GLY A 405 7.27 -19.49 26.51
CA GLY A 405 7.21 -19.18 25.08
C GLY A 405 5.87 -19.39 24.38
N THR A 406 5.07 -20.42 24.71
CA THR A 406 3.82 -20.72 23.97
C THR A 406 2.75 -19.62 24.13
N PRO A 407 2.50 -19.09 25.34
CA PRO A 407 1.66 -17.91 25.56
C PRO A 407 2.07 -16.67 24.75
N VAL A 408 3.39 -16.44 24.62
CA VAL A 408 3.95 -15.30 23.91
C VAL A 408 3.67 -15.41 22.42
N ILE A 409 3.95 -16.58 21.81
CA ILE A 409 3.74 -16.81 20.37
C ILE A 409 2.26 -16.62 20.01
N ILE A 410 1.35 -17.17 20.82
CA ILE A 410 -0.09 -17.06 20.54
C ILE A 410 -0.58 -15.63 20.71
N SER A 411 -0.10 -14.90 21.74
CA SER A 411 -0.39 -13.47 21.90
C SER A 411 0.05 -12.66 20.69
N ILE A 412 1.28 -12.88 20.23
CA ILE A 412 1.83 -12.20 19.05
C ILE A 412 0.98 -12.51 17.82
N LEU A 413 0.56 -13.76 17.61
CA LEU A 413 -0.29 -14.12 16.47
C LEU A 413 -1.62 -13.36 16.47
N PHE A 414 -2.35 -13.37 17.59
CA PHE A 414 -3.62 -12.64 17.70
C PHE A 414 -3.43 -11.12 17.55
N PHE A 415 -2.33 -10.58 18.08
CA PHE A 415 -2.00 -9.18 17.94
C PHE A 415 -1.64 -8.81 16.48
N VAL A 416 -0.87 -9.64 15.78
CA VAL A 416 -0.58 -9.43 14.36
C VAL A 416 -1.85 -9.47 13.53
N VAL A 417 -2.76 -10.42 13.79
CA VAL A 417 -4.06 -10.47 13.10
C VAL A 417 -4.88 -9.20 13.39
N TYR A 418 -4.95 -8.78 14.65
CA TYR A 418 -5.58 -7.51 15.04
C TYR A 418 -4.98 -6.35 14.24
N TRP A 419 -3.66 -6.19 14.27
CA TRP A 419 -2.93 -5.08 13.66
C TRP A 419 -3.08 -5.04 12.14
N VAL A 420 -2.98 -6.19 11.47
CA VAL A 420 -3.14 -6.30 10.01
C VAL A 420 -4.56 -5.94 9.58
N VAL A 421 -5.57 -6.47 10.29
CA VAL A 421 -6.98 -6.18 9.99
C VAL A 421 -7.31 -4.71 10.26
N ASP A 422 -6.82 -4.15 11.37
CA ASP A 422 -7.00 -2.74 11.73
C ASP A 422 -6.38 -1.82 10.68
N THR A 423 -5.10 -2.03 10.36
CA THR A 423 -4.36 -1.22 9.37
C THR A 423 -5.02 -1.29 7.99
N SER A 424 -5.47 -2.48 7.59
CA SER A 424 -6.17 -2.66 6.30
C SER A 424 -7.51 -1.93 6.28
N GLY A 425 -8.30 -2.01 7.36
CA GLY A 425 -9.58 -1.30 7.46
C GLY A 425 -9.43 0.21 7.42
N VAL A 426 -8.50 0.74 8.20
CA VAL A 426 -8.17 2.17 8.23
C VAL A 426 -7.71 2.66 6.86
N LYS A 427 -6.88 1.87 6.15
CA LYS A 427 -6.43 2.22 4.80
C LYS A 427 -7.58 2.25 3.80
N LEU A 428 -8.44 1.23 3.79
CA LEU A 428 -9.61 1.18 2.91
C LEU A 428 -10.59 2.33 3.15
N ALA A 429 -10.80 2.70 4.43
CA ALA A 429 -11.63 3.83 4.79
C ALA A 429 -11.01 5.17 4.37
N ARG A 430 -9.70 5.34 4.54
CA ARG A 430 -8.99 6.56 4.12
C ARG A 430 -9.08 6.78 2.60
N GLU A 431 -9.02 5.69 1.83
CA GLU A 431 -9.18 5.74 0.36
C GLU A 431 -10.63 5.96 -0.09
N GLY A 432 -11.61 5.85 0.81
CA GLY A 432 -13.04 5.96 0.48
C GLY A 432 -13.65 4.69 -0.11
N ASN A 433 -12.92 3.57 -0.06
CA ASN A 433 -13.41 2.26 -0.50
C ASN A 433 -14.32 1.59 0.53
N MET A 434 -14.28 2.06 1.78
CA MET A 434 -15.09 1.56 2.89
C MET A 434 -15.58 2.74 3.75
N ASN A 435 -16.73 2.56 4.39
CA ASN A 435 -17.25 3.52 5.37
C ASN A 435 -16.24 3.75 6.51
N GLU A 436 -16.10 5.00 6.96
CA GLU A 436 -15.13 5.46 7.96
C GLU A 436 -15.30 4.75 9.31
N TYR A 437 -16.55 4.59 9.77
CA TYR A 437 -16.87 3.91 11.01
C TYR A 437 -16.53 2.42 10.93
N LEU A 438 -16.90 1.77 9.82
CA LEU A 438 -16.55 0.37 9.60
C LEU A 438 -15.03 0.17 9.51
N GLY A 439 -14.33 1.10 8.86
CA GLY A 439 -12.86 1.16 8.79
C GLY A 439 -12.19 1.11 10.15
N ALA A 440 -12.61 1.98 11.05
CA ALA A 440 -11.99 2.11 12.37
C ALA A 440 -12.35 0.96 13.32
N PHE A 441 -13.50 0.30 13.15
CA PHE A 441 -13.97 -0.77 14.04
C PHE A 441 -13.87 -2.18 13.44
N ILE A 442 -13.33 -2.36 12.23
CA ILE A 442 -13.28 -3.67 11.57
C ILE A 442 -12.54 -4.73 12.40
N SER A 443 -11.44 -4.34 13.03
CA SER A 443 -10.62 -5.21 13.88
C SER A 443 -11.42 -5.71 15.09
N THR A 444 -12.14 -4.79 15.74
CA THR A 444 -13.07 -5.10 16.82
C THR A 444 -14.20 -6.02 16.34
N LEU A 445 -14.85 -5.72 15.22
CA LEU A 445 -15.96 -6.51 14.68
C LEU A 445 -15.56 -7.94 14.32
N VAL A 446 -14.34 -8.14 13.78
CA VAL A 446 -13.82 -9.47 13.42
C VAL A 446 -13.45 -10.28 14.65
N LEU A 447 -12.84 -9.66 15.66
CA LEU A 447 -12.34 -10.37 16.83
C LEU A 447 -13.37 -10.54 17.96
N LEU A 448 -14.41 -9.71 17.99
CA LEU A 448 -15.46 -9.76 19.03
C LEU A 448 -16.17 -11.13 19.09
N PRO A 449 -16.59 -11.74 17.97
CA PRO A 449 -17.15 -13.10 17.98
C PRO A 449 -16.19 -14.14 18.54
N ILE A 450 -14.89 -14.01 18.24
CA ILE A 450 -13.85 -14.93 18.71
C ILE A 450 -13.66 -14.78 20.22
N GLY A 451 -13.50 -13.55 20.71
CA GLY A 451 -13.37 -13.28 22.15
C GLY A 451 -14.61 -13.72 22.95
N THR A 452 -15.80 -13.45 22.40
CA THR A 452 -17.07 -13.86 23.02
C THR A 452 -17.18 -15.40 23.07
N PHE A 453 -16.87 -16.07 21.97
CA PHE A 453 -16.89 -17.52 21.88
C PHE A 453 -15.89 -18.18 22.86
N LEU A 454 -14.65 -17.68 22.90
CA LEU A 454 -13.62 -18.18 23.80
C LEU A 454 -13.99 -17.97 25.27
N THR A 455 -14.53 -16.79 25.62
CA THR A 455 -14.98 -16.46 26.98
C THR A 455 -16.14 -17.37 27.40
N TRP A 456 -17.16 -17.51 26.55
CA TRP A 456 -18.31 -18.38 26.82
C TRP A 456 -17.89 -19.83 27.02
N LYS A 457 -17.05 -20.35 26.12
CA LYS A 457 -16.60 -21.75 26.17
C LYS A 457 -15.73 -22.05 27.38
N SER A 458 -14.84 -21.13 27.76
CA SER A 458 -13.98 -21.29 28.94
C SER A 458 -14.78 -21.24 30.25
N THR A 459 -15.88 -20.48 30.27
CA THR A 459 -16.77 -20.36 31.43
C THR A 459 -17.66 -21.59 31.63
N ASN A 460 -18.12 -22.22 30.54
CA ASN A 460 -19.07 -23.35 30.59
C ASN A 460 -18.41 -24.75 30.67
N ASP A 461 -17.14 -24.83 31.13
CA ASP A 461 -16.37 -26.05 31.41
C ASP A 461 -16.59 -27.21 30.42
N SER A 462 -16.69 -26.87 29.12
CA SER A 462 -16.87 -27.88 28.09
C SER A 462 -15.52 -28.55 27.85
N ALA A 463 -15.38 -29.81 28.28
CA ALA A 463 -14.22 -30.68 28.09
C ALA A 463 -13.82 -30.94 26.60
N ILE A 464 -14.30 -30.14 25.66
CA ILE A 464 -14.08 -30.23 24.20
C ILE A 464 -12.80 -29.46 23.81
N PHE A 465 -11.73 -29.69 24.54
CA PHE A 465 -10.38 -29.22 24.22
C PHE A 465 -9.37 -30.34 24.50
N VAL A 466 -9.64 -31.52 23.95
CA VAL A 466 -8.56 -32.46 23.64
C VAL A 466 -7.80 -31.87 22.45
N MET A 467 -6.48 -31.70 22.58
CA MET A 467 -5.58 -31.21 21.52
C MET A 467 -5.83 -31.88 20.15
N GLU A 468 -6.37 -33.11 20.15
CA GLU A 468 -6.79 -33.85 18.96
C GLU A 468 -7.92 -33.22 18.15
N SER A 469 -8.94 -32.62 18.78
CA SER A 469 -10.04 -31.98 18.05
C SER A 469 -9.57 -30.72 17.31
N TYR A 470 -8.58 -30.01 17.86
CA TYR A 470 -7.95 -28.87 17.17
C TYR A 470 -6.98 -29.31 16.08
N LYS A 471 -6.26 -30.43 16.24
CA LYS A 471 -5.52 -31.03 15.12
C LYS A 471 -6.46 -31.35 13.96
N LEU A 472 -7.66 -31.87 14.23
CA LEU A 472 -8.66 -32.17 13.19
C LEU A 472 -9.28 -30.91 12.57
N PHE A 473 -9.52 -29.86 13.36
CA PHE A 473 -10.05 -28.60 12.87
C PHE A 473 -9.00 -27.80 12.06
N PHE A 474 -7.77 -27.68 12.57
CA PHE A 474 -6.66 -27.06 11.86
C PHE A 474 -6.13 -27.91 10.71
N SER A 475 -6.29 -29.24 10.73
CA SER A 475 -6.02 -30.05 9.53
C SER A 475 -7.10 -29.86 8.47
N LYS A 476 -8.38 -29.71 8.86
CA LYS A 476 -9.47 -29.34 7.93
C LYS A 476 -9.30 -27.93 7.36
N ILE A 477 -8.98 -26.95 8.19
CA ILE A 477 -8.68 -25.58 7.73
C ILE A 477 -7.39 -25.57 6.91
N GLY A 478 -6.34 -26.24 7.37
CA GLY A 478 -5.07 -26.34 6.66
C GLY A 478 -5.22 -27.02 5.30
N SER A 479 -6.04 -28.07 5.19
CA SER A 479 -6.37 -28.72 3.91
C SER A 479 -7.28 -27.85 3.03
N ALA A 480 -8.21 -27.09 3.60
CA ALA A 480 -9.03 -26.12 2.86
C ALA A 480 -8.21 -24.93 2.34
N ILE A 481 -7.32 -24.38 3.16
CA ILE A 481 -6.38 -23.31 2.79
C ILE A 481 -5.36 -23.85 1.80
N ALA A 482 -4.80 -25.04 1.99
CA ALA A 482 -3.93 -25.67 1.01
C ALA A 482 -4.65 -25.91 -0.31
N GLY A 483 -5.92 -26.31 -0.29
CA GLY A 483 -6.77 -26.42 -1.49
C GLY A 483 -7.02 -25.08 -2.17
N PHE A 484 -7.27 -24.02 -1.41
CA PHE A 484 -7.46 -22.66 -1.90
C PHE A 484 -6.17 -22.05 -2.47
N VAL A 485 -5.06 -22.18 -1.75
CA VAL A 485 -3.72 -21.75 -2.18
C VAL A 485 -3.29 -22.53 -3.39
N LYS A 486 -3.51 -23.85 -3.48
CA LYS A 486 -3.20 -24.66 -4.67
C LYS A 486 -4.08 -24.27 -5.86
N ARG A 487 -5.35 -23.90 -5.65
CA ARG A 487 -6.21 -23.28 -6.66
C ARG A 487 -5.67 -21.94 -7.13
N LEU A 488 -5.29 -21.05 -6.21
CA LEU A 488 -4.67 -19.76 -6.54
C LEU A 488 -3.35 -19.95 -7.28
N PHE A 489 -2.47 -20.83 -6.80
CA PHE A 489 -1.18 -21.10 -7.41
C PHE A 489 -1.32 -21.67 -8.82
N ASN A 490 -2.33 -22.52 -9.07
CA ASN A 490 -2.67 -22.99 -10.42
C ASN A 490 -3.23 -21.87 -11.31
N ILE A 491 -3.94 -20.89 -10.75
CA ILE A 491 -4.38 -19.69 -11.48
C ILE A 491 -3.17 -18.80 -11.85
N PHE A 492 -2.19 -18.64 -10.95
CA PHE A 492 -1.00 -17.81 -11.17
C PHE A 492 0.08 -18.48 -12.04
N ARG A 493 0.13 -19.82 -12.10
CA ARG A 493 1.02 -20.56 -13.01
C ARG A 493 0.54 -20.52 -14.47
N LYS A 494 -0.67 -20.04 -14.73
CA LYS A 494 -1.18 -19.83 -16.09
C LYS A 494 -0.39 -18.69 -16.73
N LYS A 495 0.63 -19.03 -17.54
CA LYS A 495 1.36 -18.06 -18.37
C LYS A 495 0.32 -17.24 -19.13
N LYS A 496 0.23 -15.95 -18.82
CA LYS A 496 -0.74 -14.99 -19.36
C LYS A 496 -0.73 -15.10 -20.89
N GLY A 497 -1.79 -15.67 -21.48
CA GLY A 497 -2.01 -15.75 -22.93
C GLY A 497 -2.03 -17.16 -23.58
N ARG A 498 -1.72 -18.26 -22.87
CA ARG A 498 -1.71 -19.62 -23.45
C ARG A 498 -3.04 -20.36 -23.21
N ILE A 499 -3.61 -20.99 -24.25
CA ILE A 499 -4.86 -21.78 -24.16
C ILE A 499 -4.52 -23.25 -23.84
N ASP A 500 -5.12 -23.79 -22.78
CA ASP A 500 -4.95 -25.20 -22.38
C ASP A 500 -5.94 -26.11 -23.13
N ILE A 501 -5.41 -27.07 -23.87
CA ILE A 501 -6.17 -27.97 -24.75
C ILE A 501 -6.07 -29.39 -24.24
N VAL A 502 -7.21 -30.10 -24.22
CA VAL A 502 -7.22 -31.56 -24.17
C VAL A 502 -7.59 -32.11 -25.54
N TYR A 503 -6.71 -32.95 -26.08
CA TYR A 503 -6.83 -33.50 -27.42
C TYR A 503 -7.37 -34.93 -27.38
N MET A 504 -8.44 -35.22 -28.11
CA MET A 504 -9.08 -36.54 -28.15
C MET A 504 -9.02 -37.11 -29.57
N GLY A 505 -8.27 -38.19 -29.78
CA GLY A 505 -8.13 -38.77 -31.11
C GLY A 505 -7.48 -40.15 -31.10
N THR A 506 -7.69 -40.92 -32.18
CA THR A 506 -7.21 -42.31 -32.29
C THR A 506 -6.44 -42.61 -33.59
N PRO A 507 -6.93 -42.22 -34.79
CA PRO A 507 -6.29 -42.64 -36.05
C PRO A 507 -5.01 -41.86 -36.37
N GLU A 508 -4.25 -42.36 -37.35
CA GLU A 508 -2.97 -41.78 -37.78
C GLU A 508 -3.08 -40.33 -38.25
N PHE A 509 -4.10 -39.99 -39.04
CA PHE A 509 -4.26 -38.62 -39.52
C PHE A 509 -4.51 -37.61 -38.37
N ALA A 510 -5.01 -38.07 -37.21
CA ALA A 510 -5.18 -37.22 -36.03
C ALA A 510 -3.84 -36.86 -35.37
N VAL A 511 -2.70 -37.41 -35.79
CA VAL A 511 -1.37 -36.98 -35.33
C VAL A 511 -0.98 -35.62 -35.92
N GLY A 512 -1.38 -35.33 -37.17
CA GLY A 512 -1.06 -34.08 -37.86
C GLY A 512 -1.52 -32.82 -37.11
N PRO A 513 -2.82 -32.70 -36.78
CA PRO A 513 -3.33 -31.56 -35.98
C PRO A 513 -2.69 -31.48 -34.59
N LEU A 514 -2.46 -32.61 -33.92
CA LEU A 514 -1.81 -32.64 -32.61
C LEU A 514 -0.38 -32.08 -32.67
N LYS A 515 0.39 -32.46 -33.70
CA LYS A 515 1.74 -31.93 -33.94
C LYS A 515 1.72 -30.41 -34.16
N ALA A 516 0.82 -29.92 -35.02
CA ALA A 516 0.68 -28.49 -35.30
C ALA A 516 0.34 -27.67 -34.05
N LEU A 517 -0.48 -28.21 -33.14
CA LEU A 517 -0.84 -27.55 -31.89
C LEU A 517 0.34 -27.48 -30.89
N ILE A 518 1.19 -28.50 -30.86
CA ILE A 518 2.37 -28.53 -29.97
C ILE A 518 3.44 -27.53 -30.45
N GLU A 519 3.62 -27.39 -31.77
CA GLU A 519 4.60 -26.48 -32.36
C GLU A 519 4.24 -24.99 -32.16
N ASN A 520 2.98 -24.68 -31.88
CA ASN A 520 2.52 -23.31 -31.66
C ASN A 520 2.64 -22.89 -30.18
N THR A 521 3.39 -21.82 -29.92
CA THR A 521 3.67 -21.31 -28.57
C THR A 521 2.44 -20.82 -27.81
N ASN A 522 1.33 -20.54 -28.50
CA ASN A 522 0.08 -20.04 -27.91
C ASN A 522 -0.82 -21.16 -27.34
N TYR A 523 -0.53 -22.42 -27.64
CA TYR A 523 -1.32 -23.57 -27.18
C TYR A 523 -0.49 -24.48 -26.28
N HIS A 524 -1.12 -25.06 -25.27
CA HIS A 524 -0.53 -26.06 -24.39
C HIS A 524 -1.42 -27.30 -24.37
N ILE A 525 -0.87 -28.46 -24.69
CA ILE A 525 -1.61 -29.73 -24.62
C ILE A 525 -1.51 -30.26 -23.19
N ALA A 526 -2.59 -30.10 -22.43
CA ALA A 526 -2.66 -30.50 -21.02
C ALA A 526 -2.79 -32.03 -20.85
N ALA A 527 -3.52 -32.69 -21.75
CA ALA A 527 -3.66 -34.14 -21.79
C ALA A 527 -4.14 -34.63 -23.16
N VAL A 528 -3.90 -35.90 -23.45
CA VAL A 528 -4.39 -36.62 -24.63
C VAL A 528 -5.32 -37.75 -24.20
N VAL A 529 -6.48 -37.86 -24.84
CA VAL A 529 -7.46 -38.93 -24.60
C VAL A 529 -7.54 -39.83 -25.82
N THR A 530 -7.23 -41.12 -25.65
CA THR A 530 -7.35 -42.12 -26.71
C THR A 530 -8.29 -43.24 -26.30
N VAL A 531 -8.70 -44.07 -27.26
CA VAL A 531 -9.43 -45.31 -26.94
C VAL A 531 -8.45 -46.27 -26.22
N PRO A 532 -8.91 -47.09 -25.26
CA PRO A 532 -8.09 -48.16 -24.68
C PRO A 532 -7.51 -49.08 -25.75
N ASP A 533 -6.29 -49.56 -25.53
CA ASP A 533 -5.64 -50.44 -26.50
C ASP A 533 -6.37 -51.77 -26.60
N LYS A 534 -6.61 -52.24 -27.83
CA LYS A 534 -7.29 -53.51 -28.09
C LYS A 534 -6.38 -54.41 -28.93
N ALA A 535 -6.44 -55.72 -28.66
CA ALA A 535 -5.79 -56.72 -29.48
C ALA A 535 -6.44 -56.75 -30.88
N SER A 536 -5.63 -56.68 -31.95
CA SER A 536 -6.14 -56.71 -33.33
C SER A 536 -5.23 -57.46 -34.30
N GLY A 537 -5.80 -57.96 -35.41
CA GLY A 537 -5.12 -58.80 -36.40
C GLY A 537 -5.12 -60.29 -36.06
N ARG A 538 -4.69 -61.13 -37.02
CA ARG A 538 -4.69 -62.62 -36.88
C ARG A 538 -3.81 -63.16 -35.73
N ARG A 539 -2.94 -62.33 -35.14
CA ARG A 539 -2.03 -62.69 -34.03
C ARG A 539 -2.35 -62.02 -32.69
N LEU A 540 -3.48 -61.30 -32.55
CA LEU A 540 -3.93 -60.67 -31.31
C LEU A 540 -2.85 -59.80 -30.60
N GLN A 541 -2.00 -59.10 -31.35
CA GLN A 541 -1.05 -58.17 -30.75
C GLN A 541 -1.76 -56.90 -30.28
N ILE A 542 -1.34 -56.37 -29.13
CA ILE A 542 -1.85 -55.11 -28.59
C ILE A 542 -1.38 -53.97 -29.49
N ASN A 543 -2.31 -53.36 -30.21
CA ASN A 543 -2.02 -52.23 -31.09
C ASN A 543 -2.39 -50.93 -30.39
N GLU A 544 -1.36 -50.13 -30.07
CA GLU A 544 -1.53 -48.78 -29.56
C GLU A 544 -1.94 -47.80 -30.67
N SER A 545 -2.80 -46.84 -30.33
CA SER A 545 -3.20 -45.78 -31.26
C SER A 545 -2.01 -44.89 -31.68
N ALA A 546 -2.04 -44.37 -32.91
CA ALA A 546 -0.99 -43.50 -33.42
C ALA A 546 -0.81 -42.22 -32.58
N VAL A 547 -1.92 -41.66 -32.10
CA VAL A 547 -1.95 -40.50 -31.20
C VAL A 547 -1.31 -40.82 -29.85
N LYS A 548 -1.51 -42.02 -29.29
CA LYS A 548 -0.88 -42.46 -28.04
C LYS A 548 0.64 -42.51 -28.19
N LYS A 549 1.15 -43.19 -29.23
CA LYS A 549 2.60 -43.30 -29.50
C LYS A 549 3.25 -41.91 -29.63
N PHE A 550 2.56 -40.98 -30.29
CA PHE A 550 3.02 -39.61 -30.44
C PHE A 550 3.02 -38.85 -29.11
N ALA A 551 1.95 -38.97 -28.30
CA ALA A 551 1.85 -38.32 -27.00
C ALA A 551 2.93 -38.81 -26.00
N VAL A 552 3.21 -40.12 -25.98
CA VAL A 552 4.30 -40.68 -25.15
C VAL A 552 5.66 -40.10 -25.54
N LYS A 553 5.93 -39.94 -26.84
CA LYS A 553 7.19 -39.36 -27.33
C LYS A 553 7.40 -37.90 -26.90
N HIS A 554 6.32 -37.18 -26.61
CA HIS A 554 6.33 -35.76 -26.23
C HIS A 554 6.04 -35.53 -24.73
N ASP A 555 6.10 -36.58 -23.90
CA ASP A 555 5.85 -36.52 -22.45
C ASP A 555 4.48 -35.92 -22.05
N ILE A 556 3.45 -36.17 -22.87
CA ILE A 556 2.10 -35.65 -22.63
C ILE A 556 1.29 -36.66 -21.82
N PRO A 557 0.56 -36.24 -20.76
CA PRO A 557 -0.32 -37.12 -19.98
C PRO A 557 -1.41 -37.77 -20.84
N ILE A 558 -1.57 -39.09 -20.71
CA ILE A 558 -2.54 -39.89 -21.49
C ILE A 558 -3.68 -40.41 -20.60
N LEU A 559 -4.91 -40.33 -21.11
CA LEU A 559 -6.11 -40.90 -20.50
C LEU A 559 -6.76 -41.90 -21.48
N GLN A 560 -7.04 -43.12 -21.01
CA GLN A 560 -7.70 -44.17 -21.79
C GLN A 560 -8.92 -44.70 -21.05
N PRO A 561 -10.02 -43.93 -20.96
CA PRO A 561 -11.22 -44.38 -20.24
C PRO A 561 -11.92 -45.52 -20.98
N GLU A 562 -12.34 -46.55 -20.25
CA GLU A 562 -13.26 -47.55 -20.81
C GLU A 562 -14.63 -46.91 -21.08
N LYS A 563 -15.17 -46.19 -20.10
CA LYS A 563 -16.45 -45.47 -20.16
C LYS A 563 -16.24 -43.96 -20.00
N LEU A 564 -16.79 -43.16 -20.91
CA LEU A 564 -16.67 -41.69 -20.86
C LEU A 564 -17.52 -41.04 -19.75
N LYS A 565 -18.46 -41.77 -19.16
CA LYS A 565 -19.31 -41.31 -18.05
C LYS A 565 -18.79 -41.69 -16.67
N ASP A 566 -17.61 -42.29 -16.61
CA ASP A 566 -17.01 -42.70 -15.34
C ASP A 566 -16.66 -41.46 -14.48
N PRO A 567 -17.20 -41.33 -13.25
CA PRO A 567 -16.94 -40.19 -12.38
C PRO A 567 -15.45 -39.96 -12.09
N GLU A 568 -14.64 -41.02 -11.99
CA GLU A 568 -13.20 -40.87 -11.76
C GLU A 568 -12.50 -40.28 -12.98
N PHE A 569 -12.88 -40.72 -14.19
CA PHE A 569 -12.39 -40.14 -15.44
C PHE A 569 -12.79 -38.67 -15.56
N ILE A 570 -14.05 -38.33 -15.29
CA ILE A 570 -14.54 -36.94 -15.36
C ILE A 570 -13.80 -36.06 -14.36
N ALA A 571 -13.60 -36.53 -13.12
CA ALA A 571 -12.84 -35.81 -12.10
C ALA A 571 -11.38 -35.59 -12.54
N LYS A 572 -10.74 -36.61 -13.10
CA LYS A 572 -9.37 -36.52 -13.62
C LYS A 572 -9.28 -35.56 -14.82
N LEU A 573 -10.23 -35.64 -15.75
CA LEU A 573 -10.32 -34.76 -16.91
C LEU A 573 -10.53 -33.29 -16.50
N ASN A 574 -11.38 -33.04 -15.50
CA ASN A 574 -11.64 -31.71 -14.96
C ASN A 574 -10.45 -31.15 -14.17
N SER A 575 -9.60 -32.02 -13.58
CA SER A 575 -8.41 -31.58 -12.85
C SER A 575 -7.37 -30.86 -13.71
N PHE A 576 -7.41 -31.08 -15.04
CA PHE A 576 -6.55 -30.37 -16.01
C PHE A 576 -7.02 -28.95 -16.33
N ASN A 577 -8.22 -28.54 -15.86
CA ASN A 577 -8.83 -27.22 -16.11
C ASN A 577 -8.74 -26.74 -17.57
N PRO A 578 -9.23 -27.54 -18.53
CA PRO A 578 -9.08 -27.29 -19.96
C PRO A 578 -9.88 -26.05 -20.42
N ASP A 579 -9.25 -25.21 -21.25
CA ASP A 579 -9.94 -24.10 -21.91
C ASP A 579 -10.73 -24.60 -23.14
N LEU A 580 -10.20 -25.56 -23.88
CA LEU A 580 -10.77 -26.08 -25.14
C LEU A 580 -10.57 -27.59 -25.27
N PHE A 581 -11.57 -28.31 -25.78
CA PHE A 581 -11.40 -29.69 -26.25
C PHE A 581 -11.29 -29.72 -27.76
N ILE A 582 -10.33 -30.49 -28.29
CA ILE A 582 -10.20 -30.76 -29.71
C ILE A 582 -10.39 -32.26 -29.93
N VAL A 583 -11.39 -32.61 -30.73
CA VAL A 583 -11.81 -33.99 -30.97
C VAL A 583 -11.58 -34.30 -32.44
N VAL A 584 -10.85 -35.37 -32.73
CA VAL A 584 -10.52 -35.77 -34.12
C VAL A 584 -10.71 -37.28 -34.25
N ALA A 585 -11.73 -37.70 -35.01
CA ALA A 585 -12.08 -39.11 -35.20
C ALA A 585 -12.06 -39.91 -33.89
N PHE A 586 -12.84 -39.43 -32.94
CA PHE A 586 -13.07 -40.06 -31.65
C PHE A 586 -14.54 -40.47 -31.50
N ARG A 587 -14.84 -41.30 -30.49
CA ARG A 587 -16.22 -41.71 -30.18
C ARG A 587 -17.08 -40.52 -29.75
N MET A 588 -18.40 -40.64 -29.93
CA MET A 588 -19.36 -39.61 -29.54
C MET A 588 -19.22 -39.26 -28.05
N LEU A 589 -19.02 -37.98 -27.76
CA LEU A 589 -18.87 -37.49 -26.39
C LEU A 589 -20.24 -37.28 -25.73
N PRO A 590 -20.46 -37.74 -24.49
CA PRO A 590 -21.67 -37.39 -23.73
C PRO A 590 -21.64 -35.90 -23.35
N LYS A 591 -22.82 -35.32 -23.09
CA LYS A 591 -22.97 -33.91 -22.71
C LYS A 591 -22.11 -33.52 -21.51
N GLU A 592 -22.04 -34.40 -20.51
CA GLU A 592 -21.23 -34.21 -19.30
C GLU A 592 -19.73 -34.03 -19.60
N VAL A 593 -19.24 -34.47 -20.77
CA VAL A 593 -17.84 -34.37 -21.16
C VAL A 593 -17.63 -33.18 -22.11
N TRP A 594 -18.41 -33.03 -23.17
CA TRP A 594 -18.14 -31.97 -24.16
C TRP A 594 -18.46 -30.55 -23.65
N SER A 595 -19.26 -30.40 -22.59
CA SER A 595 -19.56 -29.10 -21.98
C SER A 595 -18.59 -28.67 -20.87
N LEU A 596 -17.59 -29.49 -20.54
CA LEU A 596 -16.59 -29.17 -19.50
C LEU A 596 -15.69 -27.97 -19.83
N PRO A 597 -15.09 -27.87 -21.03
CA PRO A 597 -14.15 -26.78 -21.34
C PRO A 597 -14.87 -25.43 -21.46
N ARG A 598 -14.24 -24.36 -20.96
CA ARG A 598 -14.83 -23.01 -20.93
C ARG A 598 -15.14 -22.45 -22.32
N LEU A 599 -14.27 -22.69 -23.30
CA LEU A 599 -14.43 -22.22 -24.69
C LEU A 599 -15.20 -23.23 -25.56
N GLY A 600 -15.58 -24.38 -25.00
CA GLY A 600 -16.33 -25.43 -25.68
C GLY A 600 -15.45 -26.52 -26.30
N THR A 601 -16.10 -27.36 -27.12
CA THR A 601 -15.48 -28.52 -27.77
C THR A 601 -15.50 -28.34 -29.28
N PHE A 602 -14.34 -28.40 -29.90
CA PHE A 602 -14.17 -28.35 -31.35
C PHE A 602 -13.98 -29.77 -31.90
N ASN A 603 -14.74 -30.15 -32.93
CA ASN A 603 -14.64 -31.45 -33.57
C ASN A 603 -14.16 -31.30 -35.01
N LEU A 604 -13.00 -31.88 -35.33
CA LEU A 604 -12.43 -31.90 -36.66
C LEU A 604 -12.87 -33.17 -37.40
N HIS A 605 -13.47 -32.99 -38.56
CA HIS A 605 -13.95 -34.06 -39.41
C HIS A 605 -12.98 -34.30 -40.56
N ALA A 606 -12.77 -35.55 -40.96
CA ALA A 606 -11.88 -35.95 -42.07
C ALA A 606 -12.42 -35.59 -43.48
N SER A 607 -13.53 -34.86 -43.54
CA SER A 607 -14.16 -34.35 -44.75
C SER A 607 -14.73 -32.97 -44.52
N LEU A 608 -14.84 -32.21 -45.62
CA LEU A 608 -15.47 -30.90 -45.64
C LEU A 608 -16.99 -31.04 -45.48
N LEU A 609 -17.50 -30.90 -44.26
CA LEU A 609 -18.94 -30.99 -44.03
C LEU A 609 -19.69 -29.81 -44.69
N PRO A 610 -20.89 -30.03 -45.26
CA PRO A 610 -21.66 -31.28 -45.26
C PRO A 610 -21.28 -32.29 -46.37
N GLN A 611 -20.31 -31.96 -47.22
CA GLN A 611 -19.84 -32.83 -48.31
C GLN A 611 -19.14 -34.07 -47.74
N TYR A 612 -19.32 -35.22 -48.40
CA TYR A 612 -18.74 -36.50 -47.97
C TYR A 612 -19.06 -36.89 -46.51
N ARG A 613 -20.21 -36.45 -45.97
CA ARG A 613 -20.69 -36.92 -44.67
C ARG A 613 -21.01 -38.42 -44.74
N GLY A 614 -20.58 -39.20 -43.76
CA GLY A 614 -20.85 -40.64 -43.68
C GLY A 614 -19.59 -41.50 -43.65
N ALA A 615 -19.71 -42.74 -44.11
CA ALA A 615 -18.62 -43.71 -44.05
C ALA A 615 -17.56 -43.45 -45.13
N ALA A 616 -16.29 -43.70 -44.78
CA ALA A 616 -15.13 -43.57 -45.67
C ALA A 616 -15.00 -42.21 -46.41
N PRO A 617 -15.07 -41.07 -45.69
CA PRO A 617 -15.05 -39.72 -46.29
C PRO A 617 -13.81 -39.44 -47.14
N ILE A 618 -12.64 -39.82 -46.63
CA ILE A 618 -11.34 -39.62 -47.32
C ILE A 618 -11.30 -40.41 -48.64
N ASN A 619 -11.79 -41.65 -48.61
CA ASN A 619 -11.79 -42.53 -49.79
C ASN A 619 -12.66 -41.96 -50.91
N TRP A 620 -13.85 -41.45 -50.58
CA TRP A 620 -14.74 -40.83 -51.57
C TRP A 620 -14.17 -39.54 -52.16
N ALA A 621 -13.50 -38.71 -51.35
CA ALA A 621 -12.81 -37.53 -51.85
C ALA A 621 -11.72 -37.92 -52.87
N ILE A 622 -10.93 -38.97 -52.58
CA ILE A 622 -9.90 -39.48 -53.50
C ILE A 622 -10.52 -40.05 -54.78
N ILE A 623 -11.60 -40.85 -54.67
CA ILE A 623 -12.30 -41.45 -55.82
C ILE A 623 -12.83 -40.36 -56.76
N ASN A 624 -13.33 -39.26 -56.22
CA ASN A 624 -13.85 -38.14 -56.99
C ASN A 624 -12.75 -37.20 -57.52
N GLY A 625 -11.47 -37.53 -57.30
CA GLY A 625 -10.34 -36.72 -57.77
C GLY A 625 -10.16 -35.40 -57.01
N GLU A 626 -10.74 -35.28 -55.82
CA GLU A 626 -10.63 -34.07 -55.00
C GLU A 626 -9.18 -33.86 -54.56
N ARG A 627 -8.70 -32.62 -54.69
CA ARG A 627 -7.35 -32.23 -54.24
C ARG A 627 -7.33 -31.81 -52.77
N GLN A 628 -8.48 -31.62 -52.15
CA GLN A 628 -8.63 -31.16 -50.76
C GLN A 628 -9.76 -31.94 -50.07
N THR A 629 -9.54 -32.32 -48.80
CA THR A 629 -10.54 -32.89 -47.89
C THR A 629 -10.38 -32.23 -46.52
N GLY A 630 -11.35 -32.39 -45.63
CA GLY A 630 -11.40 -31.74 -44.31
C GLY A 630 -10.41 -32.33 -43.31
#